data_AF-A0AA37SN64-F1
#
_entry.id   AF-A0AA37SN64-F1
#
_cell.length_a   1.000
_cell.length_b   1.000
_cell.length_c   1.000
_cell.angle_alpha   90.00
_cell.angle_beta   90.00
_cell.angle_gamma   90.00
#
_symmetry.space_group_name_H-M   'P 1'
#
loop_
_entity.id
_entity.type
_entity.pdbx_description
1 polymer ?
#
loop_
_entity_poly.entity_id
_entity_poly.type
_entity_poly.pdbx_seq_one_letter_code
_entity_poly.pdbx_strand_id
1 'polypeptide(L)' 'MSTIELKNKLKEKIESIHEDYLLEHLIDIIEAETANEAFEIPKSHMKSIDIGIAQIKAGNTYTNDEVMERVQQWSEK' A
#
# COMPACT_ATOMS: atom_id res chain seq x y z
N MET A 1 3.11 3.46 25.31
CA MET A 1 4.44 2.85 25.39
C MET A 1 5.46 3.88 24.97
N SER A 2 6.57 3.98 25.68
CA SER A 2 7.72 4.78 25.26
C SER A 2 8.42 4.13 24.05
N THR A 3 9.23 4.92 23.34
CA THR A 3 10.07 4.41 22.24
C THR A 3 10.98 3.27 22.68
N ILE A 4 11.47 3.32 23.93
CA ILE A 4 12.32 2.27 24.51
C ILE A 4 11.51 0.99 24.71
N GLU A 5 10.30 1.08 25.27
CA GLU A 5 9.41 -0.07 25.47
C GLU A 5 9.04 -0.74 24.14
N LEU A 6 8.77 0.04 23.10
CA LEU A 6 8.47 -0.48 21.77
C LEU A 6 9.67 -1.21 21.15
N LYS A 7 10.88 -0.65 21.26
CA LYS A 7 12.10 -1.29 20.76
C LYS A 7 12.38 -2.62 21.47
N ASN A 8 12.19 -2.67 22.78
CA ASN A 8 12.41 -3.90 23.55
C ASN A 8 11.39 -4.97 23.16
N LYS A 9 10.11 -4.61 23.08
CA LYS A 9 9.05 -5.54 22.66
C LYS A 9 9.27 -6.10 21.25
N LEU A 10 9.80 -5.29 20.32
CA LEU A 10 10.12 -5.74 18.97
C LEU A 10 11.28 -6.74 18.98
N LYS A 11 12.35 -6.47 19.73
CA LYS A 11 13.50 -7.40 19.87
C LYS A 11 13.06 -8.76 20.39
N GLU A 12 12.30 -8.78 21.49
CA GLU A 12 11.79 -10.02 22.09
C GLU A 12 10.95 -10.84 21.10
N LYS A 13 10.14 -10.17 20.27
CA LYS A 13 9.36 -10.84 19.23
C LYS A 13 10.24 -11.42 18.12
N ILE A 14 11.24 -10.67 17.67
CA ILE A 14 12.17 -11.14 16.63
C ILE A 14 12.96 -12.35 17.11
N GLU A 15 13.43 -12.34 18.37
CA GLU A 15 14.16 -13.48 18.96
C GLU A 15 13.33 -14.76 19.04
N SER A 16 11.99 -14.64 19.09
CA SER A 16 11.08 -15.78 19.11
C SER A 16 10.73 -16.36 17.73
N ILE A 17 11.15 -15.73 16.64
CA ILE A 17 10.90 -16.20 15.26
C ILE A 17 12.01 -17.18 14.88
N HIS A 18 11.64 -18.33 14.33
CA HIS A 18 12.59 -19.37 13.90
C HIS A 18 12.65 -19.54 12.38
N GLU A 19 11.70 -18.93 11.68
CA GLU A 19 11.55 -19.02 10.25
C GLU A 19 12.32 -17.90 9.56
N ASP A 20 13.43 -18.26 8.91
CA ASP A 20 14.29 -17.30 8.20
C ASP A 20 13.52 -16.44 7.19
N TYR A 21 12.56 -17.03 6.46
CA TYR A 21 11.74 -16.29 5.48
C TYR A 21 10.93 -15.15 6.11
N LEU A 22 10.48 -15.31 7.37
CA LEU A 22 9.72 -14.27 8.06
C LEU A 22 10.63 -13.13 8.50
N LEU A 23 11.86 -13.45 8.91
CA LEU A 23 12.88 -12.46 9.24
C LEU A 23 13.30 -11.66 8.00
N GLU A 24 13.50 -12.32 6.86
CA GLU A 24 13.77 -11.68 5.57
C GLU A 24 12.65 -10.69 5.20
N HIS A 25 11.39 -11.10 5.27
CA HIS A 25 10.27 -10.20 5.00
C HIS A 25 10.18 -9.01 5.97
N LEU A 26 10.50 -9.21 7.25
CA LEU A 26 10.53 -8.10 8.22
C LEU A 26 11.65 -7.11 7.91
N ILE A 27 12.80 -7.58 7.43
CA ILE A 27 13.89 -6.74 6.96
C ILE A 27 13.43 -5.93 5.74
N ASP A 28 12.85 -6.57 4.73
CA ASP A 28 12.36 -5.90 3.52
C ASP A 28 11.39 -4.76 3.85
N ILE A 29 10.47 -4.98 4.80
CA ILE A 29 9.51 -3.96 5.25
C ILE A 29 10.24 -2.79 5.92
N ILE A 30 11.18 -3.07 6.82
CA ILE A 30 11.94 -2.02 7.51
C ILE A 30 12.76 -1.23 6.50
N GLU A 31 13.42 -1.89 5.55
CA GLU A 31 14.19 -1.24 4.49
C GLU A 31 13.30 -0.37 3.60
N ALA A 32 12.13 -0.86 3.19
CA ALA A 32 11.20 -0.08 2.38
C ALA A 32 10.70 1.18 3.11
N GLU A 33 10.38 1.08 4.40
CA GLU A 33 9.88 2.21 5.21
C GLU A 33 10.98 3.18 5.65
N THR A 34 12.24 2.72 5.71
CA THR A 34 13.41 3.55 6.07
C THR A 34 14.17 4.08 4.87
N ALA A 35 13.92 3.53 3.67
CA ALA A 35 14.43 4.06 2.43
C ALA A 35 13.93 5.49 2.26
N ASN A 36 14.86 6.45 2.29
CA ASN A 36 14.60 7.84 1.92
C ASN A 36 14.50 8.04 0.40
N GLU A 37 14.41 6.95 -0.37
CA GLU A 37 14.29 6.99 -1.81
C GLU A 37 12.81 7.23 -2.16
N ALA A 38 12.55 8.36 -2.80
CA ALA A 38 11.22 8.63 -3.34
C ALA A 38 10.87 7.51 -4.32
N PHE A 39 9.72 6.87 -4.13
CA PHE A 39 9.22 5.88 -5.07
C PHE A 39 9.04 6.54 -6.45
N GLU A 40 9.91 6.18 -7.40
CA GLU A 40 9.79 6.67 -8.76
C GLU A 40 8.64 5.97 -9.46
N ILE A 41 7.57 6.73 -9.73
CA ILE A 41 6.42 6.21 -10.49
C ILE A 41 6.89 5.85 -11.91
N PRO A 42 6.73 4.59 -12.35
CA PRO A 42 7.06 4.18 -13.71
C PRO A 42 6.38 5.07 -14.76
N LYS A 43 7.13 5.45 -15.81
CA LYS A 43 6.59 6.27 -16.92
C LYS A 43 5.36 5.64 -17.59
N SER A 44 5.26 4.31 -17.58
CA SER A 44 4.09 3.57 -18.07
C SER A 44 2.79 3.92 -17.32
N HIS A 45 2.89 4.30 -16.04
CA HIS A 45 1.75 4.67 -15.21
C HIS A 45 1.38 6.14 -15.30
N MET A 46 2.30 7.02 -15.77
CA MET A 46 2.02 8.45 -15.89
C MET A 46 0.81 8.74 -16.78
N LYS A 47 0.64 7.98 -17.87
CA LYS A 47 -0.55 8.11 -18.73
C LYS A 47 -1.85 7.86 -17.96
N SER A 48 -1.89 6.83 -17.11
CA SER A 48 -3.08 6.53 -16.30
C SER A 48 -3.34 7.60 -15.25
N ILE A 49 -2.29 8.17 -14.67
CA ILE A 49 -2.38 9.28 -13.71
C ILE A 49 -2.94 10.53 -14.39
N ASP A 50 -2.43 10.90 -15.56
CA ASP A 50 -2.91 12.06 -16.32
C ASP A 50 -4.39 11.92 -16.68
N ILE A 51 -4.82 10.71 -17.07
CA ILE A 51 -6.23 10.40 -17.33
C ILE A 51 -7.06 10.62 -16.06
N GLY A 52 -6.62 10.07 -14.91
CA GLY A 52 -7.33 10.23 -13.65
C GLY A 52 -7.46 11.70 -13.22
N ILE A 53 -6.38 12.48 -13.34
CA ILE A 53 -6.38 13.92 -13.04
C ILE A 53 -7.36 14.67 -13.97
N ALA A 54 -7.36 14.34 -15.26
CA ALA A 54 -8.29 14.95 -16.21
C ALA A 54 -9.76 14.60 -15.89
N GLN A 55 -10.04 13.36 -15.49
CA GLN A 55 -11.38 12.92 -15.08
C GLN A 55 -11.86 13.67 -13.83
N ILE A 56 -11.02 13.84 -12.81
CA ILE A 56 -11.35 14.62 -11.61
C ILE A 56 -11.69 16.06 -11.97
N LYS A 57 -10.84 16.71 -12.79
CA LYS A 57 -11.05 18.11 -13.21
C LYS A 57 -12.34 18.30 -14.02
N ALA A 58 -12.72 17.30 -14.81
CA ALA A 58 -13.93 17.32 -15.61
C ALA A 58 -15.19 16.91 -14.82
N GLY A 59 -15.07 16.51 -13.55
CA GLY A 59 -16.19 15.95 -12.77
C GLY A 59 -16.63 14.56 -13.22
N ASN A 60 -15.80 13.86 -14.00
CA ASN A 60 -16.06 12.51 -14.49
C ASN A 60 -15.69 11.47 -13.42
N THR A 61 -16.29 11.61 -12.24
CA THR A 61 -16.10 10.75 -11.08
C THR A 61 -17.41 10.04 -10.75
N TYR A 62 -17.31 8.84 -10.19
CA TYR A 62 -18.46 8.11 -9.69
C TYR A 62 -18.40 8.06 -8.16
N THR A 63 -19.55 8.18 -7.52
CA THR A 63 -19.74 7.88 -6.11
C THR A 63 -19.57 6.39 -5.86
N ASN A 64 -19.32 6.02 -4.60
CA ASN A 64 -19.21 4.62 -4.22
C ASN A 64 -20.48 3.83 -4.55
N ASP A 65 -21.66 4.41 -4.35
CA ASP A 65 -22.95 3.75 -4.61
C ASP A 65 -23.13 3.45 -6.11
N GLU A 66 -22.79 4.39 -7.00
CA GLU A 66 -22.82 4.18 -8.46
C GLU A 66 -21.83 3.11 -8.92
N VAL A 67 -20.69 2.98 -8.26
CA VAL A 67 -19.72 1.91 -8.54
C VAL A 67 -20.28 0.56 -8.10
N MET A 68 -20.86 0.48 -6.91
CA MET A 68 -21.41 -0.77 -6.37
C MET A 68 -22.57 -1.30 -7.20
N GLU A 69 -23.44 -0.43 -7.72
CA GLU A 69 -24.52 -0.82 -8.62
C GLU A 69 -24.00 -1.47 -9.91
N ARG A 70 -22.92 -0.92 -10.49
CA ARG A 70 -22.28 -1.47 -11.70
C ARG A 70 -21.60 -2.80 -11.44
N VAL A 71 -20.94 -2.94 -10.29
CA VAL A 71 -20.28 -4.20 -9.89
C VAL A 71 -21.30 -5.32 -9.72
N GLN A 72 -22.47 -5.02 -9.16
CA GLN A 72 -23.55 -5.99 -9.04
C GLN A 72 -24.01 -6.50 -10.41
N GLN A 73 -24.16 -5.61 -11.40
CA GLN A 73 -24.53 -5.98 -12.78
C GLN A 73 -23.48 -6.86 -13.49
N TRP A 74 -22.22 -6.81 -13.07
CA TRP A 74 -21.17 -7.68 -13.60
C TRP A 74 -21.16 -9.06 -12.94
N SER A 75 -21.66 -9.16 -11.72
CA SER A 75 -21.74 -10.43 -10.96
C SER A 75 -22.97 -11.26 -11.33
N GLU A 76 -23.93 -10.67 -12.05
CA GLU A 76 -25.17 -11.30 -12.52
C GLU A 76 -25.07 -11.85 -13.96
N LYS A 77 -23.86 -11.84 -14.56
CA LYS A 77 -23.55 -12.47 -15.85
C LYS A 77 -22.77 -13.76 -15.65
#